data_AF-A0A7C4SBU0-F1
#
_entry.id   AF-A0A7C4SBU0-F1
#
_cell.length_a   1.000
_cell.length_b   1.000
_cell.length_c   1.000
_cell.angle_alpha   90.00
_cell.angle_beta   90.00
_cell.angle_gamma   90.00
#
_symmetry.space_group_name_H-M   'P 1'
#
loop_
_entity.id
_entity.type
_entity.pdbx_description
1 polymer ?
#
loop_
_entity_poly.entity_id
_entity_poly.type
_entity_poly.pdbx_seq_one_letter_code
_entity_poly.pdbx_strand_id
1 'polypeptide(L)'
;GGAVTPGFVGHSKYNITQRKWLIGDGGLKRLVWMPKMLKEEIGERLKKRAEEIGIPDLLDRIADETIGVTEEEILPFLTEKDHPALSMEPILG
;
A
#
# COMPACT_ATOMS: atom_id res chain seq x y z
N GLY A 1 8.08 15.08 18.72
CA GLY A 1 7.20 14.00 18.25
C GLY A 1 7.99 12.73 17.98
N GLY A 2 8.54 12.12 19.02
CA GLY A 2 9.28 10.84 18.96
C GLY A 2 8.62 9.76 19.81
N ALA A 3 7.31 9.90 20.05
CA ALA A 3 6.52 8.89 20.73
C ALA A 3 6.36 7.68 19.82
N VAL A 4 6.48 6.48 20.39
CA VAL A 4 6.21 5.23 19.68
C VAL A 4 4.70 4.98 19.77
N THR A 5 4.04 5.00 18.62
CA THR A 5 2.60 4.75 18.52
C THR A 5 2.39 3.48 17.69
N PRO A 6 2.01 2.35 18.30
CA PRO A 6 1.66 1.15 17.56
C PRO A 6 0.61 1.44 16.49
N GLY A 7 0.83 0.90 15.28
CA GLY A 7 -0.01 1.19 14.10
C GLY A 7 0.40 2.43 13.30
N PHE A 8 1.35 3.24 13.77
CA PHE A 8 1.80 4.46 13.08
C PHE A 8 3.33 4.53 13.01
N VAL A 9 3.85 4.87 11.82
CA VAL A 9 5.28 5.06 11.61
C VAL A 9 5.54 6.19 10.62
N GLY A 10 6.45 7.09 10.96
CA GLY A 10 6.96 8.11 10.04
C GLY A 10 8.16 7.58 9.26
N HIS A 11 8.12 7.65 7.94
CA HIS A 11 9.25 7.27 7.08
C HIS A 11 9.31 8.12 5.80
N SER A 12 10.44 8.04 5.09
CA SER A 12 10.59 8.70 3.80
C SER A 12 9.79 7.99 2.69
N LYS A 13 9.40 8.72 1.64
CA LYS A 13 8.71 8.15 0.47
C LYS A 13 9.46 6.99 -0.18
N TYR A 14 10.79 7.05 -0.23
CA TYR A 14 11.61 6.01 -0.86
C TYR A 14 11.64 4.71 -0.04
N ASN A 15 11.29 4.75 1.24
CA ASN A 15 11.21 3.57 2.08
C ASN A 15 10.11 2.60 1.61
N ILE A 16 9.00 3.12 1.04
CA ILE A 16 7.86 2.31 0.53
C ILE A 16 8.32 1.21 -0.43
N THR A 17 9.33 1.51 -1.26
CA THR A 17 9.85 0.59 -2.28
C THR A 17 11.06 -0.23 -1.82
N GLN A 18 11.39 -0.23 -0.53
CA GLN A 18 12.49 -1.05 -0.01
C GLN A 18 12.03 -2.47 0.30
N ARG A 19 12.93 -3.45 0.13
CA ARG A 19 12.62 -4.88 0.35
C ARG A 19 12.14 -5.21 1.77
N LYS A 20 12.57 -4.42 2.75
CA LYS A 20 12.28 -4.64 4.19
C LYS A 20 11.11 -3.80 4.71
N TRP A 21 10.49 -2.97 3.86
CA TRP A 21 9.39 -2.10 4.29
C TRP A 21 8.22 -2.94 4.79
N LEU A 22 7.92 -2.81 6.09
CA LEU A 22 6.83 -3.48 6.80
C LEU A 22 6.75 -5.01 6.55
N ILE A 23 7.87 -5.69 6.34
CA ILE A 23 7.87 -7.10 5.93
C ILE A 23 7.20 -8.03 6.96
N GLY A 24 7.28 -7.69 8.25
CA GLY A 24 6.59 -8.43 9.32
C GLY A 24 5.06 -8.39 9.20
N ASP A 25 4.51 -7.32 8.63
CA ASP A 25 3.07 -7.14 8.44
C ASP A 25 2.59 -7.57 7.05
N GLY A 26 3.52 -8.04 6.19
CA GLY A 26 3.25 -8.43 4.81
C GLY A 26 3.66 -7.40 3.74
N GLY A 27 4.30 -6.31 4.17
CA GLY A 27 4.99 -5.34 3.31
C GLY A 27 4.08 -4.63 2.33
N LEU A 28 4.54 -4.48 1.09
CA LEU A 28 3.84 -3.70 0.06
C LEU A 28 2.42 -4.20 -0.24
N LYS A 29 2.12 -5.47 0.04
CA LYS A 29 0.78 -6.06 -0.14
C LYS A 29 -0.28 -5.43 0.78
N ARG A 30 0.13 -4.76 1.86
CA ARG A 30 -0.75 -4.06 2.80
C ARG A 30 -1.06 -2.62 2.41
N LEU A 31 -0.39 -2.05 1.41
CA LEU A 31 -0.61 -0.67 1.00
C LEU A 31 -1.90 -0.60 0.17
N VAL A 32 -2.99 -0.06 0.73
CA VAL A 32 -4.30 0.01 0.06
C VAL A 32 -4.63 1.38 -0.52
N TRP A 33 -3.99 2.44 -0.02
CA TRP A 33 -4.28 3.82 -0.41
C TRP A 33 -3.01 4.68 -0.37
N MET A 34 -2.85 5.56 -1.35
CA MET A 34 -1.79 6.58 -1.36
C MET A 34 -2.14 7.72 -2.32
N PRO A 35 -1.65 8.96 -2.10
CA PRO A 35 -1.94 10.07 -3.00
C PRO A 35 -1.45 9.81 -4.43
N LYS A 36 -2.20 10.23 -5.43
CA LYS A 36 -1.87 10.04 -6.85
C LYS A 36 -0.52 10.65 -7.21
N MET A 37 -0.23 11.85 -6.71
CA MET A 37 1.08 12.50 -6.90
C MET A 37 2.23 11.60 -6.42
N LEU A 38 2.05 10.92 -5.27
CA LEU A 38 3.05 10.02 -4.74
C LEU A 38 3.15 8.74 -5.61
N LYS A 39 2.03 8.19 -6.09
CA LYS A 39 2.02 7.05 -7.02
C LYS A 39 2.83 7.34 -8.26
N GLU A 40 2.61 8.51 -8.86
CA GLU A 40 3.30 8.94 -10.07
C GLU A 40 4.79 9.13 -9.81
N GLU A 41 5.15 9.75 -8.67
CA GLU A 41 6.55 10.02 -8.32
C GLU A 41 7.37 8.74 -8.08
N ILE A 42 6.83 7.74 -7.38
CA ILE A 42 7.56 6.48 -7.09
C ILE A 42 7.14 5.32 -8.00
N GLY A 43 6.29 5.55 -9.00
CA GLY A 43 5.58 4.51 -9.74
C GLY A 43 6.50 3.51 -10.44
N GLU A 44 7.59 3.98 -11.06
CA GLU A 44 8.57 3.08 -11.71
C GLU A 44 9.23 2.14 -10.69
N ARG A 45 9.58 2.67 -9.50
CA ARG A 45 10.19 1.87 -8.43
C ARG A 45 9.18 0.91 -7.82
N LEU A 46 7.93 1.36 -7.66
CA LEU A 46 6.86 0.53 -7.11
C LEU A 46 6.55 -0.63 -8.06
N LYS A 47 6.42 -0.39 -9.36
CA LYS A 47 6.20 -1.44 -10.38
C LYS A 47 7.31 -2.49 -10.36
N LYS A 48 8.57 -2.08 -10.33
CA LYS A 48 9.73 -3.00 -10.19
C LYS A 48 9.62 -3.86 -8.93
N ARG A 49 9.29 -3.25 -7.78
CA ARG A 49 9.07 -3.98 -6.52
C ARG A 49 7.86 -4.91 -6.59
N ALA A 50 6.80 -4.49 -7.26
CA ALA A 50 5.55 -5.23 -7.42
C ALA A 50 5.78 -6.50 -8.25
N GLU A 51 6.55 -6.39 -9.34
CA GLU A 51 7.06 -7.53 -10.13
C GLU A 51 7.90 -8.48 -9.26
N GLU A 52 8.83 -7.96 -8.46
CA GLU A 52 9.69 -8.78 -7.59
C GLU A 52 8.91 -9.54 -6.50
N ILE A 53 7.70 -9.10 -6.12
CA ILE A 53 6.84 -9.81 -5.16
C ILE A 53 5.70 -10.60 -5.83
N GLY A 54 5.68 -10.67 -7.17
CA GLY A 54 4.73 -11.46 -7.95
C GLY A 54 3.36 -10.82 -8.18
N ILE A 55 3.22 -9.50 -8.00
CA ILE A 55 1.96 -8.76 -8.20
C ILE A 55 2.24 -7.53 -9.10
N PRO A 56 2.57 -7.71 -10.39
CA PRO A 56 3.05 -6.62 -11.25
C PRO A 56 2.04 -5.46 -11.41
N ASP A 57 0.75 -5.75 -11.29
CA ASP A 57 -0.36 -4.81 -11.38
C ASP A 57 -0.74 -4.19 -10.02
N LEU A 58 0.04 -4.41 -8.97
CA LEU A 58 -0.29 -3.92 -7.61
C LEU A 58 -0.56 -2.42 -7.58
N LEU A 59 0.19 -1.61 -8.34
CA LEU A 59 0.00 -0.16 -8.38
C LEU A 59 -1.43 0.22 -8.80
N ASP A 60 -2.04 -0.55 -9.70
CA ASP A 60 -3.38 -0.33 -10.25
C ASP A 60 -4.49 -0.84 -9.30
N ARG A 61 -4.12 -1.60 -8.27
CA ARG A 61 -5.03 -2.10 -7.22
C ARG A 61 -5.06 -1.18 -6.00
N ILE A 62 -4.11 -0.26 -5.87
CA ILE A 62 -4.03 0.72 -4.77
C ILE A 62 -4.99 1.87 -5.07
N ALA A 63 -5.82 2.30 -4.12
CA ALA A 63 -6.71 3.45 -4.27
C ALA A 63 -5.97 4.78 -4.08
N ASP A 64 -6.56 5.88 -4.55
CA ASP A 64 -6.08 7.25 -4.34
C ASP A 64 -7.26 8.22 -4.26
N GLU A 65 -6.99 9.52 -4.12
CA GLU A 65 -8.00 10.57 -4.01
C GLU A 65 -8.95 10.68 -5.22
N THR A 66 -8.61 10.07 -6.37
CA THR A 66 -9.50 10.03 -7.54
C THR A 66 -10.54 8.90 -7.46
N ILE A 67 -10.33 7.93 -6.56
CA ILE A 67 -11.27 6.86 -6.23
C ILE A 67 -12.12 7.26 -5.01
N GLY A 68 -11.47 7.76 -3.96
CA GLY A 68 -12.12 8.13 -2.70
C GLY A 68 -11.13 8.53 -1.62
N VAL A 69 -11.62 9.20 -0.58
CA VAL A 69 -10.83 9.63 0.59
C VAL A 69 -11.34 9.00 1.89
N THR A 70 -12.44 8.26 1.82
CA THR A 70 -13.02 7.51 2.93
C THR A 70 -12.93 6.00 2.68
N GLU A 71 -13.02 5.21 3.74
CA GLU A 71 -13.00 3.74 3.66
C GLU A 71 -14.16 3.20 2.81
N GLU A 72 -15.37 3.72 3.00
CA GLU A 72 -16.59 3.31 2.29
C GLU A 72 -16.48 3.54 0.77
N GLU A 73 -15.82 4.63 0.36
CA GLU A 73 -15.63 4.95 -1.06
C GLU A 73 -14.62 4.02 -1.74
N ILE A 74 -13.55 3.63 -1.04
CA ILE A 74 -12.45 2.85 -1.64
C ILE A 74 -12.67 1.33 -1.53
N LEU A 75 -13.45 0.86 -0.56
CA LEU A 75 -13.66 -0.58 -0.34
C LEU A 75 -14.24 -1.32 -1.56
N PRO A 76 -15.23 -0.77 -2.31
CA PRO A 76 -15.71 -1.39 -3.55
C PRO A 76 -14.61 -1.53 -4.61
N PHE A 77 -13.75 -0.51 -4.76
CA PHE A 77 -12.62 -0.54 -5.68
C PHE A 77 -11.59 -1.61 -5.29
N LEU A 78 -11.23 -1.69 -4.00
CA LEU A 78 -10.30 -2.72 -3.52
C LEU A 78 -10.85 -4.13 -3.76
N THR A 79 -12.16 -4.31 -3.61
CA THR A 79 -12.86 -5.58 -3.87
C THR A 79 -12.88 -5.91 -5.35
N GLU A 80 -13.22 -4.94 -6.22
CA GLU A 80 -13.24 -5.11 -7.68
C GLU A 80 -11.84 -5.46 -8.22
N LYS A 81 -10.79 -4.84 -7.67
CA LYS A 81 -9.40 -5.08 -8.04
C LYS A 81 -8.79 -6.32 -7.39
N ASP A 82 -9.55 -7.05 -6.57
CA ASP A 82 -9.04 -8.19 -5.80
C ASP A 82 -7.73 -7.83 -5.06
N HIS A 83 -7.78 -6.76 -4.26
CA HIS A 83 -6.60 -6.26 -3.59
C HIS A 83 -6.07 -7.30 -2.58
N PRO A 84 -4.77 -7.65 -2.58
CA PRO A 84 -4.23 -8.74 -1.77
C PRO A 84 -4.47 -8.57 -0.27
N ALA A 85 -4.52 -7.32 0.23
CA ALA A 85 -4.79 -7.05 1.64
C ALA A 85 -6.12 -7.63 2.15
N LEU A 86 -7.13 -7.82 1.29
CA LEU A 86 -8.47 -8.29 1.67
C LEU A 86 -8.51 -9.80 2.00
N SER A 87 -7.54 -10.57 1.50
CA SER A 87 -7.46 -12.03 1.71
C SER A 87 -6.33 -12.44 2.65
N MET A 88 -5.54 -11.48 3.15
CA MET A 88 -4.47 -11.72 4.11
C MET A 88 -5.03 -11.88 5.53
N GLU A 89 -4.26 -12.50 6.42
CA GLU A 89 -4.61 -12.60 7.84
C GLU A 89 -4.85 -11.20 8.44
N PRO A 90 -5.72 -11.09 9.46
CA PRO A 90 -5.94 -9.85 10.19
C PRO A 90 -4.61 -9.24 10.64
N ILE A 91 -4.42 -7.94 10.37
CA ILE A 91 -3.22 -7.21 10.80
C ILE A 91 -3.25 -6.91 12.31
N LEU A 92 -4.44 -6.93 12.89
CA LEU A 92 -4.67 -6.85 14.33
C LEU A 92 -4.84 -8.29 14.84
N GLY A 93 -3.93 -8.70 15.72
CA GLY A 93 -4.06 -9.95 16.49
C GLY A 93 -5.09 -9.84 17.61
#